data_AF-A0A818CNN8-F1
#
_entry.id   AF-A0A818CNN8-F1
#
_cell.length_a   1.000
_cell.length_b   1.000
_cell.length_c   1.000
_cell.angle_alpha   90.00
_cell.angle_beta   90.00
_cell.angle_gamma   90.00
#
_symmetry.space_group_name_H-M   'P 1'
#
loop_
_entity.id
_entity.type
_entity.pdbx_description
1 polymer ?
#
loop_
_entity_poly.entity_id
_entity_poly.type
_entity_poly.pdbx_seq_one_letter_code
_entity_poly.pdbx_strand_id
1 'polypeptide(L)'
;MSTYIYGTKYNPVDTQIKTWSVQRTLDPLVAQVTSLISDQPSNKRKGRSKRAHLLVANIIQATENFINKASEIAHENPDMRNDLLQSMEEVKRTGKGKGYGDIEYAMMHQLGACNNKTLVVTTVHESQLLNDLPESVMTEHDLPVNVIITPQRIIYTQNKFSRPKELNWNDIDNETMLNLPVLKEFKRLHQLQQSFSKSS
;
A
#
# COMPACT_ATOMS: atom_id res chain seq x y z
N MET A 1 26.71 -32.43 14.02
CA MET A 1 26.89 -32.52 12.57
C MET A 1 26.07 -31.41 11.94
N SER A 2 26.75 -30.41 11.38
CA SER A 2 26.15 -29.17 10.88
C SER A 2 25.97 -29.29 9.37
N THR A 3 24.72 -29.25 8.90
CA THR A 3 24.40 -29.23 7.48
C THR A 3 24.44 -27.77 7.02
N TYR A 4 25.48 -27.42 6.29
CA TYR A 4 25.65 -26.10 5.69
C TYR A 4 24.80 -26.02 4.40
N ILE A 5 23.83 -25.12 4.38
CA ILE A 5 23.16 -24.67 3.16
C ILE A 5 23.21 -23.13 3.16
N TYR A 6 24.10 -22.59 2.32
CA TYR A 6 24.30 -21.18 1.94
C TYR A 6 24.25 -20.09 3.04
N GLY A 7 25.41 -19.87 3.65
CA GLY A 7 25.69 -18.70 4.50
C GLY A 7 26.04 -17.43 3.70
N THR A 8 25.06 -16.57 3.45
CA THR A 8 25.31 -15.15 3.18
C THR A 8 24.36 -14.31 4.04
N LYS A 9 24.91 -13.43 4.89
CA LYS A 9 24.15 -12.32 5.49
C LYS A 9 23.60 -11.47 4.35
N TYR A 10 22.28 -11.43 4.21
CA TYR A 10 21.59 -10.56 3.26
C TYR A 10 22.01 -9.10 3.50
N ASN A 11 22.64 -8.47 2.51
CA ASN A 11 23.02 -7.06 2.54
C ASN A 11 22.11 -6.29 1.55
N PRO A 12 21.18 -5.45 2.04
CA PRO A 12 20.20 -4.77 1.19
C PRO A 12 20.82 -3.70 0.27
N VAL A 13 22.10 -3.36 0.43
CA VAL A 13 22.80 -2.34 -0.38
C VAL A 13 23.47 -2.95 -1.63
N ASP A 14 23.73 -4.26 -1.64
CA ASP A 14 24.39 -4.96 -2.76
C ASP A 14 23.39 -5.87 -3.48
N THR A 15 22.42 -5.26 -4.16
CA THR A 15 21.25 -5.91 -4.80
C THR A 15 21.56 -6.46 -6.19
N GLN A 16 22.64 -7.23 -6.32
CA GLN A 16 22.89 -7.97 -7.57
C GLN A 16 22.01 -9.21 -7.64
N ILE A 17 21.11 -9.25 -8.63
CA ILE A 17 20.37 -10.48 -8.98
C ILE A 17 21.35 -11.47 -9.58
N LYS A 18 21.65 -12.56 -8.86
CA LYS A 18 22.62 -13.58 -9.30
C LYS A 18 21.95 -14.77 -10.02
N THR A 19 20.65 -14.69 -10.29
CA THR A 19 19.87 -15.80 -10.82
C THR A 19 19.06 -15.38 -12.04
N TRP A 20 19.23 -16.12 -13.15
CA TRP A 20 18.62 -15.81 -14.43
C TRP A 20 17.08 -15.86 -14.40
N SER A 21 16.50 -16.75 -13.59
CA SER A 21 15.04 -16.86 -13.39
C SER A 21 14.45 -15.62 -12.71
N VAL A 22 15.14 -15.09 -11.69
CA VAL A 22 14.74 -13.88 -10.97
C VAL A 22 14.86 -12.66 -11.89
N GLN A 23 15.96 -12.57 -12.65
CA GLN A 23 16.18 -11.48 -13.59
C GLN A 23 15.09 -11.42 -14.67
N ARG A 24 14.77 -12.56 -15.30
CA ARG A 24 13.71 -12.63 -16.32
C ARG A 24 12.33 -12.24 -15.80
N THR A 25 12.08 -12.44 -14.51
CA THR A 25 10.81 -12.08 -13.85
C THR A 25 10.74 -10.59 -13.55
N LEU A 26 11.87 -9.96 -13.20
CA LEU A 26 11.94 -8.55 -12.81
C LEU A 26 12.19 -7.60 -13.98
N ASP A 27 12.84 -8.04 -15.06
CA ASP A 27 13.16 -7.21 -16.23
C ASP A 27 11.94 -6.47 -16.81
N PRO A 28 10.75 -7.09 -16.99
CA PRO A 28 9.58 -6.39 -17.48
C PRO A 28 9.10 -5.27 -16.54
N LEU A 29 9.17 -5.50 -15.23
CA LEU A 29 8.73 -4.54 -14.22
C LEU A 29 9.70 -3.35 -14.15
N VAL A 30 11.01 -3.61 -14.15
CA VAL A 30 12.05 -2.57 -14.18
C VAL A 30 11.93 -1.72 -15.43
N ALA A 31 11.80 -2.34 -16.61
CA ALA A 31 11.67 -1.61 -17.87
C ALA A 31 10.43 -0.68 -17.89
N GLN A 32 9.29 -1.14 -17.38
CA GLN A 32 8.07 -0.34 -17.30
C GLN A 32 8.19 0.83 -16.31
N VAL A 33 8.75 0.59 -15.13
CA VAL A 33 8.97 1.61 -14.10
C VAL A 33 9.98 2.67 -14.57
N THR A 34 11.10 2.25 -15.18
CA THR A 34 12.11 3.18 -15.72
C THR A 34 11.56 4.02 -16.87
N SER A 35 10.68 3.45 -17.71
CA SER A 35 10.00 4.21 -18.76
C SER A 35 9.06 5.29 -18.22
N LEU A 36 8.48 5.10 -17.02
CA LEU A 36 7.65 6.12 -16.36
C LEU A 36 8.48 7.24 -15.75
N ILE A 37 9.59 6.89 -15.11
CA ILE A 37 10.45 7.86 -14.40
C ILE A 37 11.22 8.76 -15.39
N SER A 38 11.55 8.22 -16.58
CA SER A 38 12.29 8.96 -17.61
C SER A 38 11.43 9.88 -18.49
N ASP A 39 10.10 9.77 -18.42
CA ASP A 39 9.18 10.58 -19.22
C ASP A 39 9.05 12.01 -18.65
N GLN A 40 10.10 12.82 -18.85
CA GLN A 40 10.11 14.26 -18.56
C GLN A 40 8.99 14.97 -19.35
N PRO A 41 8.29 15.95 -18.75
CA PRO A 41 7.19 16.66 -19.40
C PRO A 41 7.72 17.56 -20.52
N SER A 42 7.65 17.05 -21.75
CA SER A 42 7.87 17.86 -22.95
C SER A 42 6.64 18.74 -23.19
N ASN A 43 6.85 20.06 -23.28
CA ASN A 43 5.85 21.10 -23.54
C ASN A 43 5.12 20.99 -24.91
N LYS A 44 5.23 19.87 -25.62
CA LYS A 44 4.61 19.69 -26.92
C LYS A 44 3.84 18.37 -27.00
N ARG A 45 2.52 18.55 -27.17
CA ARG A 45 1.51 17.68 -27.84
C ARG A 45 0.48 17.03 -26.90
N LYS A 46 -0.74 17.56 -26.96
CA LYS A 46 -1.99 16.92 -26.52
C LYS A 46 -2.10 15.54 -27.19
N GLY A 47 -2.04 14.47 -26.40
CA GLY A 47 -2.13 13.08 -26.87
C GLY A 47 -1.42 12.04 -25.99
N ARG A 48 -0.49 12.47 -25.12
CA ARG A 48 0.37 11.57 -24.31
C ARG A 48 -0.34 10.88 -23.14
N SER A 49 -1.38 11.49 -22.56
CA SER A 49 -2.15 10.90 -21.44
C SER A 49 -2.81 9.55 -21.77
N LYS A 50 -3.04 9.26 -23.07
CA LYS A 50 -3.53 7.96 -23.52
C LYS A 50 -2.49 6.84 -23.48
N ARG A 51 -1.20 7.16 -23.30
CA ARG A 51 -0.13 6.14 -23.14
C ARG A 51 0.29 5.99 -21.69
N ALA A 52 0.16 7.06 -20.89
CA ALA A 52 0.42 7.03 -19.46
C ALA A 52 -0.49 6.01 -18.73
N HIS A 53 -1.80 5.99 -19.00
CA HIS A 53 -2.69 5.01 -18.36
C HIS A 53 -2.38 3.57 -18.79
N LEU A 54 -2.00 3.32 -20.05
CA LEU A 54 -1.56 1.99 -20.50
C LEU A 54 -0.30 1.54 -19.76
N LEU A 55 0.63 2.47 -19.52
CA LEU A 55 1.86 2.18 -18.81
C LEU A 55 1.62 1.92 -17.32
N VAL A 56 0.70 2.66 -16.70
CA VAL A 56 0.27 2.39 -15.32
C VAL A 56 -0.48 1.05 -15.23
N ALA A 57 -1.38 0.76 -16.16
CA ALA A 57 -2.09 -0.52 -16.23
C ALA A 57 -1.11 -1.70 -16.38
N ASN A 58 -0.08 -1.55 -17.22
CA ASN A 58 0.97 -2.54 -17.37
C ASN A 58 1.76 -2.76 -16.07
N ILE A 59 2.09 -1.69 -15.32
CA ILE A 59 2.75 -1.82 -14.02
C ILE A 59 1.86 -2.51 -13.00
N ILE A 60 0.60 -2.14 -12.92
CA ILE A 60 -0.36 -2.77 -12.01
C ILE A 60 -0.44 -4.26 -12.33
N GLN A 61 -0.62 -4.63 -13.60
CA GLN A 61 -0.66 -6.01 -14.05
C GLN A 61 0.66 -6.75 -13.78
N ALA A 62 1.81 -6.10 -14.01
CA ALA A 62 3.12 -6.70 -13.73
C ALA A 62 3.32 -6.93 -12.22
N THR A 63 2.83 -6.01 -11.39
CA THR A 63 2.85 -6.13 -9.91
C THR A 63 1.93 -7.26 -9.45
N GLU A 64 0.71 -7.37 -10.00
CA GLU A 64 -0.22 -8.46 -9.70
C GLU A 64 0.34 -9.82 -10.13
N ASN A 65 0.93 -9.91 -11.33
CA ASN A 65 1.57 -11.13 -11.80
C ASN A 65 2.75 -11.54 -10.91
N PHE A 66 3.54 -10.57 -10.45
CA PHE A 66 4.62 -10.80 -9.49
C PHE A 66 4.08 -11.34 -8.16
N ILE A 67 3.02 -10.72 -7.63
CA ILE A 67 2.37 -11.16 -6.39
C ILE A 67 1.83 -12.59 -6.56
N ASN A 68 1.06 -12.87 -7.61
CA ASN A 68 0.50 -14.19 -7.84
C ASN A 68 1.60 -15.25 -7.96
N LYS A 69 2.67 -14.96 -8.69
CA LYS A 69 3.76 -15.92 -8.87
C LYS A 69 4.53 -16.17 -7.57
N ALA A 70 4.73 -15.14 -6.75
CA ALA A 70 5.34 -15.30 -5.44
C ALA A 70 4.44 -16.09 -4.47
N SER A 71 3.10 -15.97 -4.57
CA SER A 71 2.17 -16.78 -3.80
C SER A 71 2.25 -18.27 -4.14
N GLU A 72 2.35 -18.60 -5.44
CA GLU A 72 2.58 -19.97 -5.90
C GLU A 72 3.90 -20.55 -5.33
N ILE A 73 4.98 -19.77 -5.38
CA ILE A 73 6.29 -20.16 -4.84
C ILE A 73 6.21 -20.39 -3.32
N ALA A 74 5.46 -19.55 -2.60
CA ALA A 74 5.24 -19.68 -1.17
C ALA A 74 4.47 -20.97 -0.80
N HIS A 75 3.57 -21.43 -1.69
CA HIS A 75 2.86 -22.69 -1.50
C HIS A 75 3.77 -23.90 -1.70
N GLU A 76 4.66 -23.84 -2.69
CA GLU A 76 5.63 -24.91 -3.00
C GLU A 76 6.77 -25.02 -1.98
N ASN A 77 7.04 -23.95 -1.21
CA ASN A 77 8.16 -23.87 -0.28
C ASN A 77 7.69 -23.47 1.13
N PRO A 78 7.10 -24.40 1.91
CA PRO A 78 6.49 -24.09 3.20
C PRO A 78 7.48 -23.50 4.22
N ASP A 79 8.76 -23.87 4.14
CA ASP A 79 9.80 -23.38 5.05
C ASP A 79 10.10 -21.87 4.88
N MET A 80 9.87 -21.31 3.68
CA MET A 80 10.07 -19.89 3.37
C MET A 80 8.76 -19.11 3.26
N ARG A 81 7.61 -19.78 3.47
CA ARG A 81 6.29 -19.23 3.21
C ARG A 81 6.02 -17.95 3.99
N ASN A 82 6.33 -17.93 5.28
CA ASN A 82 6.04 -16.78 6.13
C ASN A 82 6.86 -15.54 5.73
N ASP A 83 8.16 -15.71 5.48
CA ASP A 83 9.06 -14.64 5.05
C ASP A 83 8.64 -14.08 3.68
N LEU A 84 8.23 -14.96 2.76
CA LEU A 84 7.78 -14.57 1.43
C LEU A 84 6.43 -13.84 1.50
N LEU A 85 5.46 -14.34 2.27
CA LEU A 85 4.18 -13.68 2.48
C LEU A 85 4.34 -12.30 3.13
N GLN A 86 5.23 -12.15 4.11
CA GLN A 86 5.51 -10.86 4.75
C GLN A 86 6.11 -9.87 3.74
N SER A 87 7.12 -10.29 2.97
CA SER A 87 7.75 -9.46 1.94
C SER A 87 6.73 -9.04 0.87
N MET A 88 5.77 -9.90 0.56
CA MET A 88 4.70 -9.60 -0.40
C MET A 88 3.72 -8.57 0.12
N GLU A 89 3.35 -8.64 1.40
CA GLU A 89 2.49 -7.63 2.02
C GLU A 89 3.19 -6.26 2.02
N GLU A 90 4.51 -6.23 2.24
CA GLU A 90 5.30 -5.01 2.11
C GLU A 90 5.29 -4.43 0.68
N VAL A 91 5.39 -5.26 -0.36
CA VAL A 91 5.29 -4.82 -1.77
C VAL A 91 3.91 -4.23 -2.06
N LYS A 92 2.85 -4.93 -1.63
CA LYS A 92 1.45 -4.50 -1.81
C LYS A 92 1.18 -3.18 -1.09
N ARG A 93 1.71 -3.02 0.12
CA ARG A 93 1.58 -1.80 0.93
C ARG A 93 2.40 -0.64 0.38
N THR A 94 3.64 -0.89 -0.02
CA THR A 94 4.52 0.17 -0.56
C THR A 94 3.95 0.77 -1.85
N GLY A 95 3.24 -0.03 -2.66
CA GLY A 95 2.52 0.45 -3.84
C GLY A 95 1.32 1.37 -3.54
N LYS A 96 0.74 1.30 -2.34
CA LYS A 96 -0.43 2.10 -1.89
C LYS A 96 -0.08 3.26 -0.95
N GLY A 97 1.08 3.21 -0.29
CA GLY A 97 1.43 4.08 0.83
C GLY A 97 1.27 3.35 2.18
N LYS A 98 1.83 3.91 3.26
CA LYS A 98 1.89 3.22 4.56
C LYS A 98 0.57 3.20 5.36
N GLY A 99 -0.53 3.72 4.80
CA GLY A 99 -1.86 3.69 5.43
C GLY A 99 -2.03 4.61 6.64
N TYR A 100 -1.12 5.57 6.86
CA TYR A 100 -1.14 6.42 8.04
C TYR A 100 -2.39 7.29 8.13
N GLY A 101 -2.86 7.83 7.01
CA GLY A 101 -4.09 8.62 6.98
C GLY A 101 -5.33 7.81 7.37
N ASP A 102 -5.37 6.52 7.02
CA ASP A 102 -6.47 5.62 7.36
C ASP A 102 -6.48 5.34 8.87
N ILE A 103 -5.29 5.13 9.46
CA ILE A 103 -5.09 4.96 10.90
C ILE A 103 -5.52 6.22 11.66
N GLU A 104 -5.07 7.40 11.23
CA GLU A 104 -5.41 8.67 11.86
C GLU A 104 -6.91 8.94 11.82
N TYR A 105 -7.57 8.64 10.69
CA TYR A 105 -9.02 8.75 10.58
C TYR A 105 -9.73 7.81 11.54
N ALA A 106 -9.33 6.54 11.62
CA ALA A 106 -9.92 5.56 12.53
C ALA A 106 -9.81 6.01 13.99
N MET A 107 -8.66 6.55 14.39
CA MET A 107 -8.45 7.14 15.73
C MET A 107 -9.41 8.30 15.98
N MET A 108 -9.46 9.27 15.05
CA MET A 108 -10.34 10.43 15.17
C MET A 108 -11.82 10.03 15.23
N HIS A 109 -12.20 8.99 14.48
CA HIS A 109 -13.56 8.47 14.48
C HIS A 109 -13.91 7.85 15.84
N GLN A 110 -13.02 7.05 16.42
CA GLN A 110 -13.20 6.47 17.76
C GLN A 110 -13.28 7.54 18.87
N LEU A 111 -12.53 8.64 18.72
CA LEU A 111 -12.58 9.77 19.64
C LEU A 111 -13.81 10.67 19.43
N GLY A 112 -14.64 10.40 18.41
CA GLY A 112 -15.78 11.24 18.06
C GLY A 112 -15.40 12.58 17.43
N ALA A 113 -14.12 12.79 17.09
CA ALA A 113 -13.64 13.99 16.41
C ALA A 113 -14.08 14.06 14.95
N CYS A 114 -14.33 12.91 14.32
CA CYS A 114 -14.95 12.81 12.99
C CYS A 114 -16.03 11.73 12.96
N ASN A 115 -16.86 11.75 11.91
CA ASN A 115 -17.90 10.75 11.69
C ASN A 115 -18.14 10.55 10.18
N ASN A 116 -19.15 9.75 9.82
CA ASN A 116 -19.51 9.44 8.44
C ASN A 116 -19.93 10.65 7.59
N LYS A 117 -20.26 11.80 8.21
CA LYS A 117 -20.58 13.05 7.52
C LYS A 117 -19.35 13.94 7.31
N THR A 118 -18.22 13.64 7.96
CA THR A 118 -16.98 14.41 7.80
C THR A 118 -16.46 14.23 6.37
N LEU A 119 -16.18 15.34 5.69
CA LEU A 119 -15.69 15.30 4.32
C LEU A 119 -14.22 14.85 4.29
N VAL A 120 -13.91 13.83 3.49
CA VAL A 120 -12.53 13.38 3.24
C VAL A 120 -12.11 13.92 1.88
N VAL A 121 -11.07 14.76 1.86
CA VAL A 121 -10.59 15.44 0.66
C VAL A 121 -9.11 15.12 0.47
N THR A 122 -8.71 14.82 -0.76
CA THR A 122 -7.30 14.63 -1.10
C THR A 122 -6.91 15.48 -2.32
N THR A 123 -5.62 15.79 -2.41
CA THR A 123 -5.03 16.42 -3.58
C THR A 123 -4.07 15.45 -4.26
N VAL A 124 -4.23 15.24 -5.56
CA VAL A 124 -3.37 14.36 -6.35
C VAL A 124 -3.00 15.02 -7.67
N HIS A 125 -1.95 14.54 -8.31
CA HIS A 125 -1.64 14.91 -9.69
C HIS A 125 -2.56 14.18 -10.68
N GLU A 126 -2.82 14.78 -11.85
CA GLU A 126 -3.73 14.18 -12.85
C GLU A 126 -3.29 12.78 -13.31
N SER A 127 -1.97 12.50 -13.30
CA SER A 127 -1.43 11.19 -13.65
C SER A 127 -1.70 10.08 -12.63
N GLN A 128 -2.15 10.43 -11.42
CA GLN A 128 -2.51 9.48 -10.37
C GLN A 128 -3.98 9.05 -10.46
N LEU A 129 -4.76 9.67 -11.35
CA LEU A 129 -6.12 9.26 -11.64
C LEU A 129 -6.14 8.09 -12.62
N LEU A 130 -6.79 7.01 -12.20
CA LEU A 130 -7.06 5.84 -13.03
C LEU A 130 -8.55 5.76 -13.31
N ASN A 131 -8.91 5.43 -14.55
CA ASN A 131 -10.32 5.40 -14.96
C ASN A 131 -11.04 4.18 -14.41
N ASP A 132 -10.34 3.05 -14.29
CA ASP A 132 -10.89 1.77 -13.87
C ASP A 132 -9.90 1.08 -12.92
N LEU A 133 -10.29 0.97 -11.65
CA LEU A 133 -9.61 0.14 -10.66
C LEU A 133 -10.59 -0.94 -10.20
N PRO A 134 -10.14 -2.21 -10.08
CA PRO A 134 -11.01 -3.25 -9.56
C PRO A 134 -11.38 -2.96 -8.10
N GLU A 135 -12.62 -3.25 -7.71
CA GLU A 135 -13.11 -3.00 -6.34
C GLU A 135 -12.29 -3.75 -5.29
N SER A 136 -11.66 -4.88 -5.68
CA SER A 136 -10.74 -5.67 -4.84
C SER A 136 -9.47 -4.93 -4.41
N VAL A 137 -9.18 -3.77 -5.00
CA VAL A 137 -8.08 -2.90 -4.56
C VAL A 137 -8.39 -2.26 -3.22
N MET A 138 -9.66 -2.06 -2.86
CA MET A 138 -10.05 -1.48 -1.58
C MET A 138 -10.21 -2.58 -0.51
N THR A 139 -9.73 -2.31 0.69
CA THR A 139 -9.91 -3.14 1.89
C THR A 139 -10.85 -2.45 2.88
N GLU A 140 -11.29 -3.18 3.91
CA GLU A 140 -12.16 -2.61 4.95
C GLU A 140 -11.50 -1.52 5.81
N HIS A 141 -10.16 -1.47 5.79
CA HIS A 141 -9.36 -0.49 6.53
C HIS A 141 -9.08 0.78 5.71
N ASP A 142 -9.26 0.75 4.39
CA ASP A 142 -8.96 1.89 3.52
C ASP A 142 -10.02 3.00 3.67
N LEU A 143 -9.58 4.26 3.76
CA LEU A 143 -10.49 5.40 3.88
C LEU A 143 -10.98 5.89 2.51
N PRO A 144 -12.28 5.74 2.19
CA PRO A 144 -12.84 6.30 0.97
C PRO A 144 -12.81 7.84 0.97
N VAL A 145 -12.21 8.43 -0.07
CA VAL A 145 -12.21 9.89 -0.28
C VAL A 145 -13.52 10.37 -0.90
N ASN A 146 -14.04 11.52 -0.49
CA ASN A 146 -15.23 12.14 -1.09
C ASN A 146 -14.90 13.05 -2.26
N VAL A 147 -13.78 13.78 -2.16
CA VAL A 147 -13.38 14.79 -3.13
C VAL A 147 -11.91 14.58 -3.47
N ILE A 148 -11.62 14.52 -4.76
CA ILE A 148 -10.27 14.48 -5.28
C ILE A 148 -10.03 15.78 -6.04
N ILE A 149 -8.98 16.51 -5.66
CA ILE A 149 -8.60 17.76 -6.30
C ILE A 149 -7.32 17.53 -7.07
N THR A 150 -7.32 17.89 -8.36
CA THR A 150 -6.11 17.97 -9.18
C THR A 150 -5.86 19.41 -9.60
N PRO A 151 -4.66 19.75 -10.12
CA PRO A 151 -4.42 21.07 -10.69
C PRO A 151 -5.39 21.45 -11.84
N GLN A 152 -6.10 20.48 -12.42
CA GLN A 152 -6.95 20.68 -13.60
C GLN A 152 -8.45 20.66 -13.25
N ARG A 153 -8.87 19.95 -12.20
CA ARG A 153 -10.30 19.77 -11.87
C ARG A 153 -10.53 19.28 -10.45
N ILE A 154 -11.79 19.40 -10.03
CA ILE A 154 -12.32 18.80 -8.80
C ILE A 154 -13.23 17.63 -9.20
N ILE A 155 -13.08 16.50 -8.52
CA ILE A 155 -13.84 15.27 -8.78
C ILE A 155 -14.56 14.88 -7.49
N TYR A 156 -15.88 14.75 -7.56
CA TYR A 156 -16.71 14.22 -6.48
C TYR A 156 -16.92 12.72 -6.70
N THR A 157 -16.57 11.91 -5.70
CA THR A 157 -16.69 10.45 -5.79
C THR A 157 -18.08 9.99 -5.35
N GLN A 158 -18.58 8.94 -5.99
CA GLN A 158 -19.78 8.22 -5.55
C GLN A 158 -19.35 6.99 -4.77
N ASN A 159 -18.90 7.22 -3.53
CA ASN A 159 -18.25 6.17 -2.74
C ASN A 159 -19.28 5.19 -2.17
N LYS A 160 -19.11 3.90 -2.46
CA LYS A 160 -19.96 2.80 -1.95
C LYS A 160 -19.36 2.07 -0.75
N PHE A 161 -18.07 2.32 -0.47
CA PHE A 161 -17.33 1.63 0.57
C PHE A 161 -17.61 2.22 1.96
N SER A 162 -17.59 1.36 2.97
CA SER A 162 -17.65 1.76 4.37
C SER A 162 -16.34 2.42 4.80
N ARG A 163 -16.43 3.30 5.80
CA ARG A 163 -15.26 3.93 6.41
C ARG A 163 -14.74 3.11 7.58
N PRO A 164 -13.43 3.11 7.85
CA PRO A 164 -12.89 2.50 9.05
C PRO A 164 -13.43 3.23 10.28
N LYS A 165 -14.02 2.48 11.20
CA LYS A 165 -14.63 3.02 12.43
C LYS A 165 -13.73 2.88 13.65
N GLU A 166 -12.83 1.92 13.61
CA GLU A 166 -11.91 1.57 14.67
C GLU A 166 -10.58 1.06 14.13
N LEU A 167 -9.54 1.17 14.95
CA LEU A 167 -8.23 0.61 14.66
C LEU A 167 -8.21 -0.91 14.84
N ASN A 168 -7.77 -1.61 13.80
CA ASN A 168 -7.36 -3.01 13.93
C ASN A 168 -5.93 -3.07 14.49
N TRP A 169 -5.80 -3.32 15.79
CA TRP A 169 -4.50 -3.40 16.46
C TRP A 169 -3.60 -4.54 15.95
N ASN A 170 -4.16 -5.54 15.27
CA ASN A 170 -3.37 -6.65 14.69
C ASN A 170 -2.56 -6.21 13.47
N ASP A 171 -2.97 -5.12 12.80
CA ASP A 171 -2.32 -4.63 11.57
C ASP A 171 -1.27 -3.56 11.87
N ILE A 172 -1.08 -3.20 13.15
CA ILE A 172 -0.15 -2.15 13.57
C ILE A 172 1.17 -2.80 13.99
N ASP A 173 2.16 -2.73 13.09
CA ASP A 173 3.52 -3.19 13.35
C ASP A 173 4.34 -2.19 14.20
N ASN A 174 5.51 -2.64 14.65
CA ASN A 174 6.42 -1.82 15.46
C ASN A 174 6.94 -0.59 14.69
N GLU A 175 7.11 -0.70 13.38
CA GLU A 175 7.53 0.42 12.52
C GLU A 175 6.50 1.54 12.56
N THR A 176 5.22 1.18 12.40
CA THR A 176 4.08 2.10 12.45
C THR A 176 3.94 2.74 13.82
N MET A 177 4.12 1.97 14.91
CA MET A 177 4.14 2.50 16.27
C MET A 177 5.28 3.51 16.53
N LEU A 178 6.40 3.38 15.82
CA LEU A 178 7.51 4.34 15.91
C LEU A 178 7.24 5.59 15.08
N ASN A 179 6.70 5.43 13.88
CA ASN A 179 6.45 6.52 12.93
C ASN A 179 5.19 7.34 13.24
N LEU A 180 4.22 6.78 13.96
CA LEU A 180 3.03 7.47 14.47
C LEU A 180 3.04 7.51 16.01
N PRO A 181 3.78 8.43 16.65
CA PRO A 181 3.89 8.51 18.11
C PRO A 181 2.54 8.62 18.83
N VAL A 182 1.54 9.23 18.16
CA VAL A 182 0.17 9.40 18.67
C VAL A 182 -0.50 8.05 18.97
N LEU A 183 -0.12 6.96 18.28
CA LEU A 183 -0.65 5.62 18.54
C LEU A 183 -0.28 5.10 19.93
N LYS A 184 0.88 5.47 20.48
CA LYS A 184 1.30 5.03 21.81
C LYS A 184 0.34 5.56 22.88
N GLU A 185 0.05 6.85 22.79
CA GLU A 185 -0.87 7.50 23.73
C GLU A 185 -2.31 7.01 23.53
N PHE A 186 -2.73 6.86 22.27
CA PHE A 186 -4.05 6.30 21.96
C PHE A 186 -4.23 4.89 22.53
N LYS A 187 -3.23 4.01 22.38
CA LYS A 187 -3.23 2.66 22.95
C LYS A 187 -3.37 2.67 24.47
N ARG A 188 -2.63 3.56 25.13
CA ARG A 188 -2.68 3.73 26.60
C ARG A 188 -4.08 4.14 27.07
N LEU A 189 -4.68 5.15 26.43
CA LEU A 189 -6.02 5.62 26.76
C LEU A 189 -7.09 4.55 26.51
N HIS A 190 -6.98 3.83 25.39
CA HIS A 190 -7.89 2.75 25.05
C HIS A 190 -7.86 1.61 26.07
N GLN A 191 -6.67 1.22 26.54
CA GLN A 191 -6.51 0.21 27.60
C GLN A 191 -7.13 0.66 28.93
N LEU A 192 -6.95 1.93 29.29
CA LEU A 192 -7.55 2.49 30.50
C LEU A 192 -9.07 2.46 30.42
N GLN A 193 -9.68 2.91 29.32
CA GLN A 193 -11.14 2.87 29.15
C GLN A 193 -11.71 1.45 29.29
N GLN A 194 -11.05 0.44 28.70
CA GLN A 194 -11.46 -0.96 28.86
C GLN A 194 -11.32 -1.48 30.30
N SER A 195 -10.37 -0.97 31.07
CA SER A 195 -10.20 -1.35 32.48
C SER A 195 -11.30 -0.78 33.38
N PHE A 196 -11.82 0.41 33.06
CA PHE A 196 -12.94 1.03 33.77
C PHE A 196 -14.29 0.38 33.40
N SER A 197 -14.47 -0.04 32.14
CA SER A 197 -15.71 -0.70 31.71
C SER A 197 -15.86 -2.15 32.18
N LYS A 198 -14.77 -2.82 32.58
CA LYS A 198 -14.78 -4.19 33.13
C LYS A 198 -14.90 -4.24 34.65
N SER A 199 -14.77 -3.10 35.32
CA SER A 199 -14.88 -2.96 36.79
C SER A 199 -16.21 -2.36 37.24
N SER A 200 -17.12 -2.06 36.30
CA SER A 200 -18.52 -1.67 36.53
C SER A 200 -19.45 -2.78 36.03
#